data_AF-A0A7W1PDM2-F1
#
_entry.id   AF-A0A7W1PDM2-F1
#
_cell.length_a   1.000
_cell.length_b   1.000
_cell.length_c   1.000
_cell.angle_alpha   90.00
_cell.angle_beta   90.00
_cell.angle_gamma   90.00
#
_symmetry.space_group_name_H-M   'P 1'
#
loop_
_entity.id
_entity.type
_entity.pdbx_description
1 polymer ?
#
loop_
_entity_poly.entity_id
_entity_poly.type
_entity_poly.pdbx_seq_one_letter_code
_entity_poly.pdbx_strand_id
1 'polypeptide(L)'
;MVSVPPGEIARELSHSFCSLGSCILLAFVCMRILIIGGGEIGYALARALAPDHAISVVDHNPAIRERFAGLDVEFSTGSGT
;
A
#
# COMPACT_ATOMS: atom_id res chain seq x y z
N MET A 1 -7.75 12.89 14.46
CA MET A 1 -7.53 13.46 13.12
C MET A 1 -6.95 12.35 12.28
N VAL A 2 -7.79 11.70 11.47
CA VAL A 2 -7.38 10.59 10.61
C VAL A 2 -6.68 11.20 9.41
N SER A 3 -5.36 11.01 9.29
CA SER A 3 -4.63 11.37 8.08
C SER A 3 -5.14 10.50 6.94
N VAL A 4 -5.82 11.13 5.99
CA VAL A 4 -6.15 10.54 4.69
C VAL A 4 -4.82 10.35 3.93
N PRO A 5 -4.44 9.13 3.53
CA PRO A 5 -3.22 8.91 2.77
C PRO A 5 -3.36 9.51 1.35
N PRO A 6 -2.28 10.11 0.80
CA PRO A 6 -2.30 10.78 -0.50
C PRO A 6 -2.56 9.87 -1.73
N GLY A 7 -2.78 8.56 -1.53
CA GLY A 7 -3.15 7.60 -2.58
C GLY A 7 -4.63 7.56 -2.95
N GLU A 8 -5.50 8.21 -2.17
CA GLU A 8 -6.96 8.21 -2.42
C GLU A 8 -7.32 8.87 -3.77
N ILE A 9 -6.56 9.90 -4.17
CA ILE A 9 -6.76 10.63 -5.45
C ILE A 9 -6.38 9.76 -6.67
N ALA A 10 -5.33 8.93 -6.56
CA ALA A 10 -4.93 8.03 -7.65
C ALA A 10 -5.95 6.91 -7.88
N ARG A 11 -6.61 6.46 -6.80
CA ARG A 11 -7.72 5.48 -6.88
C ARG A 11 -8.99 6.11 -7.47
N GLU A 12 -9.22 7.40 -7.24
CA GLU A 12 -10.36 8.12 -7.81
C GLU A 12 -10.21 8.34 -9.32
N LEU A 13 -8.99 8.62 -9.80
CA LEU A 13 -8.70 8.75 -11.24
C LEU A 13 -8.74 7.41 -11.98
N SER A 14 -8.35 6.30 -11.35
CA SER A 14 -8.53 4.96 -11.94
C SER A 14 -10.03 4.60 -12.07
N HIS A 15 -10.86 5.05 -11.12
CA HIS A 15 -12.32 4.95 -11.20
C HIS A 15 -12.91 5.78 -12.35
N SER A 16 -12.41 7.00 -12.58
CA SER A 16 -12.91 7.87 -13.64
C SER A 16 -12.62 7.31 -15.06
N PHE A 17 -11.57 6.51 -15.22
CA PHE A 17 -11.26 5.81 -16.48
C PHE A 17 -12.00 4.49 -16.67
N CYS A 18 -12.63 3.95 -15.61
CA CYS A 18 -13.43 2.73 -15.71
C CYS A 18 -14.74 2.95 -16.52
N SER A 19 -15.28 4.18 -16.56
CA SER A 19 -16.54 4.48 -17.24
C SER A 19 -16.48 4.52 -18.78
N LEU A 20 -15.29 4.54 -19.40
CA LEU A 20 -15.13 4.48 -20.85
C LEU A 20 -14.69 3.08 -21.32
N GLY A 21 -15.47 2.06 -20.94
CA GLY A 21 -15.87 0.97 -21.83
C GLY A 21 -14.85 0.16 -22.65
N SER A 22 -13.55 0.09 -22.31
CA SER A 22 -12.62 -0.77 -23.10
C SER A 22 -11.45 -1.48 -22.39
N CYS A 23 -11.27 -1.42 -21.07
CA CYS A 23 -10.14 -2.14 -20.43
C CYS A 23 -10.47 -2.85 -19.10
N ILE A 24 -11.74 -3.21 -18.87
CA ILE A 24 -12.21 -3.67 -17.55
C ILE A 24 -11.75 -5.06 -17.13
N LEU A 25 -11.31 -5.95 -18.04
CA LEU A 25 -11.03 -7.35 -17.67
C LEU A 25 -9.55 -7.67 -17.35
N LEU A 26 -8.60 -6.75 -17.54
CA LEU A 26 -7.17 -7.05 -17.33
C LEU A 26 -6.41 -6.12 -16.37
N ALA A 27 -6.93 -4.92 -16.04
CA ALA A 27 -6.14 -3.93 -15.30
C ALA A 27 -6.05 -4.14 -13.78
N PHE A 28 -6.88 -5.04 -13.21
CA PHE A 28 -7.00 -5.21 -11.76
C PHE A 28 -6.53 -6.58 -11.26
N VAL A 29 -5.56 -7.21 -11.93
CA VAL A 29 -4.68 -8.15 -11.21
C VAL A 29 -3.72 -7.29 -10.38
N CYS A 30 -4.26 -6.58 -9.39
CA CYS A 30 -3.45 -5.88 -8.40
C CYS A 30 -2.74 -6.94 -7.59
N MET A 31 -1.48 -7.20 -7.93
CA MET A 31 -0.60 -8.02 -7.11
C MET A 31 -0.45 -7.33 -5.76
N ARG A 32 -0.96 -8.01 -4.72
CA ARG A 32 -0.86 -7.58 -3.33
C ARG A 32 0.38 -8.19 -2.71
N ILE A 33 1.22 -7.35 -2.13
CA ILE A 33 2.49 -7.77 -1.52
C ILE A 33 2.36 -7.58 -0.01
N LEU A 34 2.51 -8.68 0.73
CA LEU A 34 2.54 -8.67 2.19
C LEU A 34 4.00 -8.66 2.66
N ILE A 35 4.38 -7.67 3.45
CA ILE A 35 5.70 -7.55 4.06
C ILE A 35 5.55 -7.81 5.56
N ILE A 36 6.20 -8.86 6.06
CA ILE A 36 6.26 -9.17 7.49
C ILE A 36 7.63 -8.69 7.99
N GLY A 37 7.64 -7.67 8.85
CA GLY A 37 8.86 -7.00 9.31
C GLY A 37 9.09 -5.67 8.61
N GLY A 38 8.74 -4.56 9.25
CA GLY A 38 8.85 -3.18 8.77
C GLY A 38 10.14 -2.46 9.16
N GLY A 39 11.21 -3.19 9.50
CA GLY A 39 12.53 -2.62 9.79
C GLY A 39 13.17 -1.93 8.58
N GLU A 40 14.49 -1.70 8.59
CA GLU A 40 15.17 -0.97 7.51
C GLU A 40 14.94 -1.59 6.12
N ILE A 41 14.98 -2.92 6.04
CA ILE A 41 14.78 -3.66 4.79
C ILE A 41 13.30 -3.63 4.36
N GLY A 42 12.37 -3.87 5.29
CA GLY A 42 10.93 -3.85 5.00
C GLY A 42 10.44 -2.48 4.55
N TYR A 43 10.97 -1.41 5.15
CA TYR A 43 10.71 -0.03 4.74
C TYR A 43 11.25 0.27 3.34
N ALA A 44 12.49 -0.11 3.05
CA ALA A 44 13.07 0.08 1.72
C ALA A 44 12.29 -0.67 0.63
N LEU A 45 11.84 -1.89 0.92
CA LEU A 45 11.04 -2.72 0.02
C LEU A 45 9.65 -2.11 -0.21
N ALA A 46 8.97 -1.71 0.87
CA ALA A 46 7.68 -1.05 0.79
C ALA A 46 7.75 0.23 -0.03
N ARG A 47 8.77 1.06 0.21
CA ARG A 47 8.98 2.31 -0.53
C ARG A 47 9.23 2.08 -2.03
N ALA A 48 9.99 1.04 -2.38
CA ALA A 48 10.30 0.74 -3.77
C ALA A 48 9.09 0.18 -4.55
N LEU A 49 8.21 -0.55 -3.87
CA LEU A 49 7.09 -1.26 -4.51
C LEU A 49 5.74 -0.53 -4.41
N ALA A 50 5.57 0.40 -3.46
CA ALA A 50 4.32 1.12 -3.22
C ALA A 50 3.76 1.88 -4.44
N PRO A 51 4.55 2.39 -5.40
CA PRO A 51 4.00 3.10 -6.58
C PRO A 51 3.16 2.21 -7.50
N ASP A 52 3.52 0.93 -7.63
CA ASP A 52 2.96 0.02 -8.63
C ASP A 52 2.14 -1.13 -8.02
N HIS A 53 2.23 -1.33 -6.70
CA HIS A 53 1.64 -2.49 -6.02
C HIS A 53 0.91 -2.08 -4.74
N ALA A 54 -0.14 -2.83 -4.40
CA ALA A 54 -0.83 -2.69 -3.13
C ALA A 54 -0.04 -3.44 -2.04
N ILE A 55 0.47 -2.73 -1.04
CA ILE A 55 1.33 -3.30 0.00
C ILE A 55 0.67 -3.24 1.36
N SER A 56 0.75 -4.37 2.08
CA SER A 56 0.42 -4.45 3.49
C SER A 56 1.67 -4.80 4.28
N VAL A 57 1.99 -4.04 5.32
CA VAL A 57 3.12 -4.25 6.22
C VAL A 57 2.60 -4.72 7.57
N VAL A 58 3.11 -5.85 8.05
CA VAL A 58 2.79 -6.40 9.38
C VAL A 58 4.05 -6.36 10.24
N ASP A 59 3.98 -5.68 11.38
CA ASP A 59 5.09 -5.66 12.34
C ASP A 59 4.59 -5.60 13.80
N HIS A 60 5.41 -6.10 14.71
CA HIS A 60 5.14 -6.12 16.15
C HIS A 60 5.54 -4.81 16.84
N ASN A 61 6.48 -4.07 16.27
CA ASN A 61 6.98 -2.82 16.79
C ASN A 61 6.11 -1.66 16.26
N PRO A 62 5.33 -0.98 17.13
CA PRO A 62 4.52 0.15 16.70
C PRO A 62 5.36 1.40 16.37
N ALA A 63 6.62 1.48 16.83
CA ALA A 63 7.46 2.67 16.64
C ALA A 63 7.85 2.88 15.17
N ILE A 64 7.91 1.81 14.38
CA ILE A 64 8.24 1.90 12.96
C ILE A 64 7.04 2.31 12.10
N ARG A 65 5.80 2.23 12.62
CA ARG A 65 4.58 2.67 11.92
C ARG A 65 4.71 4.09 11.38
N GLU A 66 5.31 4.99 12.16
CA GLU A 66 5.49 6.39 11.79
C GLU A 66 6.31 6.54 10.50
N ARG A 67 7.28 5.64 10.25
CA ARG A 67 8.09 5.66 9.03
C ARG A 67 7.26 5.38 7.79
N PHE A 68 6.21 4.56 7.92
CA PHE A 68 5.32 4.20 6.82
C PHE A 68 4.18 5.21 6.62
N ALA A 69 4.00 6.19 7.52
CA ALA A 69 2.92 7.18 7.43
C ALA A 69 2.99 8.04 6.15
N GLY A 70 4.17 8.17 5.54
CA GLY A 70 4.37 8.89 4.28
C GLY A 70 4.25 8.02 3.01
N LEU A 71 3.98 6.72 3.14
CA LEU A 71 3.85 5.79 2.01
C LEU A 71 2.39 5.32 1.88
N ASP A 72 1.97 4.98 0.67
CA ASP A 72 0.65 4.38 0.41
C ASP A 72 0.66 2.88 0.74
N VAL A 73 0.81 2.56 2.03
CA VAL A 73 0.87 1.19 2.53
C VAL A 73 -0.03 0.98 3.74
N GLU A 74 -0.62 -0.20 3.84
CA GLU A 74 -1.44 -0.59 4.98
C GLU A 74 -0.57 -1.19 6.09
N PHE A 75 -0.43 -0.50 7.22
CA PHE A 75 0.34 -1.02 8.37
C PHE A 75 -0.58 -1.68 9.40
N SER A 76 -0.31 -2.95 9.71
CA SER A 76 -1.01 -3.72 10.74
C SER A 76 -0.06 -4.21 11.82
N THR A 77 -0.52 -4.22 13.06
CA THR A 77 0.27 -4.72 14.18
C THR A 77 0.06 -6.22 14.31
N GLY A 78 1.13 -7.01 14.16
CA GLY A 78 1.03 -8.48 14.23
C GLY A 78 2.39 -9.17 14.27
N SER A 79 2.37 -10.42 14.74
CA SER A 79 3.49 -11.34 14.66
C SER A 79 3.23 -12.30 13.50
N GLY A 80 4.16 -12.43 12.55
CA GLY A 80 4.05 -13.37 11.43
C GLY A 80 4.41 -14.82 11.78
N THR A 81 4.31 -15.20 13.05
CA THR A 81 4.67 -16.50 13.63
C THR A 81 3.45 -17.16 14.24
#